data_AF-A0A0D3HQE6-F1
#
_entry.id   AF-A0A0D3HQE6-F1
#
_cell.length_a   1.000
_cell.length_b   1.000
_cell.length_c   1.000
_cell.angle_alpha   90.00
_cell.angle_beta   90.00
_cell.angle_gamma   90.00
#
_symmetry.space_group_name_H-M   'P 1'
#
loop_
_entity.id
_entity.type
_entity.pdbx_description
1 polymer ?
#
loop_
_entity_poly.entity_id
_entity_poly.type
_entity_poly.pdbx_seq_one_letter_code
_entity_poly.pdbx_strand_id
1 'polypeptide(L)'
;MKREAKKDTTSLGSTTSSVSDVRSNMIGEIENRSTFLLAVKVDVETQGDFVESLANEVRAASFVNIDDVVAFVNWLDEELSFLVDERAVLKHFDWPESKTDALREAAFEYQDLLKLEHKVSSFTDDPKLACEEALKKMYSLLEKVEQSVYALLRTRDMAISRYREYGIPVDWLSDSGVVGKIKLASVQLAKKYMNRVATELDALQGTEKEPNREFLLLQGVRFAFRVHQFAGGFDEESMKAFEELRSKMCTTQTSAPQIS
;
A
#
# COMPACT_ATOMS: atom_id res chain seq x y z
N MET A 1 -76.99 -4.32 -56.42
CA MET A 1 -77.76 -3.18 -55.85
C MET A 1 -77.44 -3.09 -54.36
N LYS A 2 -76.94 -1.93 -53.89
CA LYS A 2 -77.00 -1.29 -52.54
C LYS A 2 -76.77 -2.17 -51.28
N ARG A 3 -75.66 -1.94 -50.51
CA ARG A 3 -75.54 -1.14 -49.24
C ARG A 3 -76.38 -1.74 -48.08
N GLU A 4 -75.87 -1.99 -46.87
CA GLU A 4 -75.15 -1.08 -45.97
C GLU A 4 -74.19 -1.80 -44.99
N ALA A 5 -73.13 -1.09 -44.60
CA ALA A 5 -72.24 -1.42 -43.49
C ALA A 5 -72.62 -0.58 -42.27
N LYS A 6 -72.66 -1.20 -41.08
CA LYS A 6 -72.78 -0.50 -39.80
C LYS A 6 -71.58 -0.86 -38.92
N LYS A 7 -70.96 0.23 -38.45
CA LYS A 7 -69.73 0.39 -37.68
C LYS A 7 -70.05 0.20 -36.19
N ASP A 8 -69.28 -0.62 -35.50
CA ASP A 8 -69.07 -0.46 -34.06
C ASP A 8 -67.57 -0.39 -33.77
N THR A 9 -67.14 0.86 -33.60
CA THR A 9 -65.90 1.30 -33.00
C THR A 9 -65.85 0.89 -31.54
N THR A 10 -64.91 0.03 -31.17
CA THR A 10 -64.41 -0.01 -29.79
C THR A 10 -62.97 0.48 -29.81
N SER A 11 -62.79 1.61 -29.13
CA SER A 11 -61.57 2.38 -28.93
C SER A 11 -60.36 1.48 -28.66
N LEU A 12 -59.40 1.46 -29.58
CA LEU A 12 -58.04 1.02 -29.29
C LEU A 12 -57.43 2.12 -28.41
N GLY A 13 -57.59 1.97 -27.09
CA GLY A 13 -56.90 2.77 -26.10
C GLY A 13 -55.41 2.60 -26.31
N SER A 14 -54.79 3.57 -26.97
CA SER A 14 -53.35 3.71 -27.09
C SER A 14 -52.78 4.02 -25.71
N THR A 15 -52.56 2.98 -24.90
CA THR A 15 -51.53 3.03 -23.87
C THR A 15 -50.20 2.96 -24.58
N THR A 16 -49.68 4.11 -24.98
CA THR A 16 -48.23 4.27 -25.15
C THR A 16 -47.62 4.16 -23.75
N SER A 17 -47.53 2.93 -23.20
CA SER A 17 -46.61 2.68 -22.10
C SER A 17 -45.24 3.04 -22.64
N SER A 18 -44.68 4.14 -22.12
CA SER A 18 -43.38 4.59 -22.61
C SER A 18 -42.37 3.48 -22.38
N VAL A 19 -41.35 3.37 -23.23
CA VAL A 19 -40.29 2.35 -23.05
C VAL A 19 -39.62 2.50 -21.67
N SER A 20 -39.68 3.71 -21.07
CA SER A 20 -39.32 4.00 -19.69
C SER A 20 -40.24 3.34 -18.65
N ASP A 21 -41.56 3.33 -18.85
CA ASP A 21 -42.52 2.70 -17.93
C ASP A 21 -42.43 1.17 -17.95
N VAL A 22 -42.16 0.59 -19.11
CA VAL A 22 -41.94 -0.86 -19.23
C VAL A 22 -40.61 -1.25 -18.58
N ARG A 23 -39.57 -0.42 -18.72
CA ARG A 23 -38.28 -0.63 -18.05
C ARG A 23 -38.38 -0.43 -16.54
N SER A 24 -39.11 0.57 -16.04
CA SER A 24 -39.28 0.78 -14.60
C SER A 24 -40.11 -0.33 -13.95
N ASN A 25 -41.15 -0.83 -14.63
CA ASN A 25 -41.89 -2.01 -14.17
C ASN A 25 -41.00 -3.27 -14.17
N MET A 26 -40.22 -3.50 -15.22
CA MET A 26 -39.32 -4.67 -15.28
C MET A 26 -38.22 -4.60 -14.22
N ILE A 27 -37.67 -3.41 -13.95
CA ILE A 27 -36.71 -3.18 -12.86
C ILE A 27 -37.38 -3.43 -11.51
N GLY A 28 -38.56 -2.87 -11.26
CA GLY A 28 -39.30 -3.11 -10.00
C GLY A 28 -39.69 -4.59 -9.80
N GLU A 29 -39.98 -5.32 -10.86
CA GLU A 29 -40.22 -6.77 -10.79
C GLU A 29 -38.94 -7.57 -10.47
N ILE A 30 -37.79 -7.15 -10.99
CA ILE A 30 -36.49 -7.76 -10.69
C ILE A 30 -36.05 -7.43 -9.26
N GLU A 31 -36.25 -6.19 -8.81
CA GLU A 31 -35.96 -5.76 -7.43
C GLU A 31 -36.81 -6.53 -6.42
N ASN A 32 -38.10 -6.74 -6.70
CA ASN A 32 -39.02 -7.50 -5.85
C ASN A 32 -38.82 -9.02 -5.90
N ARG A 33 -38.02 -9.55 -6.83
CA ARG A 33 -37.69 -10.98 -6.93
C ARG A 33 -36.25 -11.31 -6.55
N SER A 34 -35.39 -10.29 -6.51
CA SER A 34 -33.99 -10.46 -6.14
C SER A 34 -33.90 -10.75 -4.65
N THR A 35 -33.54 -12.00 -4.32
CA THR A 35 -33.28 -12.43 -2.93
C THR A 35 -32.23 -11.54 -2.26
N PHE A 36 -31.24 -11.06 -3.03
CA PHE A 36 -30.23 -10.13 -2.56
C PHE A 36 -30.82 -8.77 -2.17
N LEU A 37 -31.62 -8.14 -3.05
CA LEU A 37 -32.18 -6.82 -2.75
C LEU A 37 -33.23 -6.86 -1.64
N LEU A 38 -33.97 -7.97 -1.55
CA LEU A 38 -34.86 -8.22 -0.42
C LEU A 38 -34.08 -8.36 0.89
N ALA A 39 -32.94 -9.06 0.89
CA ALA A 39 -32.09 -9.19 2.08
C ALA A 39 -31.49 -7.84 2.50
N VAL A 40 -30.99 -7.03 1.56
CA VAL A 40 -30.54 -5.65 1.83
C VAL A 40 -31.66 -4.81 2.43
N LYS A 41 -32.87 -4.89 1.87
CA LYS A 41 -34.03 -4.15 2.40
C LYS A 41 -34.39 -4.59 3.82
N VAL A 42 -34.35 -5.90 4.09
CA VAL A 42 -34.59 -6.43 5.45
C VAL A 42 -33.54 -5.90 6.42
N ASP A 43 -32.26 -5.87 6.07
CA ASP A 43 -31.22 -5.30 6.93
C ASP A 43 -31.44 -3.80 7.17
N VAL A 44 -31.79 -3.04 6.13
CA VAL A 44 -32.11 -1.60 6.27
C VAL A 44 -33.29 -1.37 7.23
N GLU A 45 -34.30 -2.24 7.19
CA GLU A 45 -35.49 -2.12 8.06
C GLU A 45 -35.24 -2.62 9.49
N THR A 46 -34.35 -3.59 9.70
CA THR A 46 -34.18 -4.29 10.98
C THR A 46 -32.94 -3.88 11.77
N GLN A 47 -31.88 -3.41 11.09
CA GLN A 47 -30.58 -3.08 11.70
C GLN A 47 -30.38 -1.57 11.87
N GLY A 48 -31.43 -0.76 11.78
CA GLY A 48 -31.32 0.70 11.80
C GLY A 48 -30.66 1.24 13.08
N ASP A 49 -31.13 0.81 14.25
CA ASP A 49 -30.57 1.24 15.54
C ASP A 49 -29.10 0.82 15.71
N PHE A 50 -28.75 -0.36 15.19
CA PHE A 50 -27.37 -0.87 15.19
C PHE A 50 -26.45 0.01 14.33
N VAL A 51 -26.85 0.27 13.08
CA VAL A 51 -26.07 1.13 12.16
C VAL A 51 -25.96 2.56 12.69
N GLU A 52 -27.02 3.11 13.27
CA GLU A 52 -27.00 4.44 13.87
C GLU A 52 -26.05 4.53 15.07
N SER A 53 -26.01 3.48 15.91
CA SER A 53 -25.04 3.37 17.02
C SER A 53 -23.60 3.37 16.49
N LEU A 54 -23.28 2.51 15.52
CA LEU A 54 -21.95 2.45 14.92
C LEU A 54 -21.56 3.78 14.28
N ALA A 55 -22.49 4.43 13.57
CA ALA A 55 -22.26 5.73 12.95
C ALA A 55 -21.89 6.79 14.00
N ASN A 56 -22.56 6.77 15.15
CA ASN A 56 -22.25 7.68 16.27
C ASN A 56 -20.89 7.40 16.88
N GLU A 57 -20.51 6.13 17.03
CA GLU A 57 -19.17 5.76 17.49
C GLU A 57 -18.08 6.24 16.54
N VAL A 58 -18.25 6.03 15.23
CA VAL A 58 -17.30 6.54 14.22
C VAL A 58 -17.20 8.07 14.28
N ARG A 59 -18.34 8.78 14.37
CA ARG A 59 -18.33 10.26 14.48
C ARG A 59 -17.58 10.74 15.72
N ALA A 60 -17.77 10.08 16.86
CA ALA A 60 -17.13 10.44 18.12
C ALA A 60 -15.66 10.00 18.22
N ALA A 61 -15.23 9.02 17.43
CA ALA A 61 -13.90 8.44 17.50
C ALA A 61 -12.78 9.48 17.30
N SER A 62 -11.79 9.48 18.19
CA SER A 62 -10.56 10.25 18.07
C SER A 62 -9.46 9.50 18.81
N PHE A 63 -8.27 9.44 18.22
CA PHE A 63 -7.21 8.55 18.66
C PHE A 63 -5.90 9.29 18.89
N VAL A 64 -5.10 8.77 19.83
CA VAL A 64 -3.74 9.26 20.10
C VAL A 64 -2.70 8.36 19.44
N ASN A 65 -2.96 7.05 19.35
CA ASN A 65 -2.08 6.10 18.70
C ASN A 65 -2.76 5.46 17.47
N ILE A 66 -1.99 5.23 16.42
CA ILE A 66 -2.43 4.55 15.20
C ILE A 66 -2.75 3.08 15.44
N ASP A 67 -2.13 2.43 16.44
CA ASP A 67 -2.48 1.05 16.80
C ASP A 67 -3.94 0.96 17.31
N ASP A 68 -4.44 1.98 17.99
CA ASP A 68 -5.84 2.05 18.44
C ASP A 68 -6.81 2.23 17.26
N VAL A 69 -6.39 2.98 16.22
CA VAL A 69 -7.14 3.10 14.97
C VAL A 69 -7.25 1.75 14.28
N VAL A 70 -6.15 0.99 14.22
CA VAL A 70 -6.14 -0.37 13.65
C VAL A 70 -7.10 -1.28 14.41
N ALA A 71 -7.05 -1.26 15.75
CA ALA A 71 -7.96 -2.05 16.57
C ALA A 71 -9.42 -1.66 16.35
N PHE A 72 -9.70 -0.36 16.28
CA PHE A 72 -11.05 0.16 16.02
C PHE A 72 -11.57 -0.24 14.63
N VAL A 73 -10.76 -0.13 13.59
CA VAL A 73 -11.14 -0.53 12.22
C VAL A 73 -11.43 -2.02 12.16
N ASN A 74 -10.61 -2.87 12.78
CA ASN A 74 -10.86 -4.31 12.81
C ASN A 74 -12.19 -4.63 13.50
N TRP A 75 -12.45 -4.02 14.67
CA TRP A 75 -13.73 -4.19 15.36
C TRP A 75 -14.89 -3.70 14.49
N LEU A 76 -14.77 -2.52 13.88
CA LEU A 76 -15.82 -1.94 13.06
C LEU A 76 -16.13 -2.84 11.84
N ASP A 77 -15.11 -3.37 11.18
CA ASP A 77 -15.27 -4.27 10.03
C ASP A 77 -15.89 -5.62 10.46
N GLU A 78 -15.58 -6.10 11.67
CA GLU A 78 -16.24 -7.28 12.26
C GLU A 78 -17.73 -7.01 12.53
N GLU A 79 -18.08 -5.86 13.11
CA GLU A 79 -19.49 -5.48 13.34
C GLU A 79 -20.25 -5.29 12.02
N LEU A 80 -19.64 -4.64 11.03
CA LEU A 80 -20.29 -4.44 9.72
C LEU A 80 -20.40 -5.74 8.92
N SER A 81 -19.62 -6.78 9.25
CA SER A 81 -19.71 -8.09 8.61
C SER A 81 -21.04 -8.83 8.88
N PHE A 82 -21.83 -8.38 9.87
CA PHE A 82 -23.18 -8.89 10.11
C PHE A 82 -24.20 -8.45 9.05
N LEU A 83 -23.89 -7.41 8.28
CA LEU A 83 -24.74 -6.93 7.19
C LEU A 83 -24.54 -7.78 5.93
N VAL A 84 -25.60 -7.98 5.16
CA VAL A 84 -25.56 -8.76 3.92
C VAL A 84 -24.66 -8.10 2.86
N ASP A 85 -24.74 -6.78 2.75
CA ASP A 85 -23.85 -5.96 1.93
C ASP A 85 -23.68 -4.60 2.62
N GLU A 86 -22.51 -4.39 3.23
CA GLU A 86 -22.18 -3.16 3.95
C GLU A 86 -22.48 -1.92 3.10
N ARG A 87 -21.97 -1.85 1.87
CA ARG A 87 -22.10 -0.63 1.05
C ARG A 87 -23.54 -0.38 0.63
N ALA A 88 -24.26 -1.44 0.27
CA ALA A 88 -25.65 -1.31 -0.14
C ALA A 88 -26.54 -0.88 1.03
N VAL A 89 -26.34 -1.46 2.22
CA VAL A 89 -27.12 -1.15 3.42
C VAL A 89 -26.79 0.25 3.95
N LEU A 90 -25.50 0.57 4.14
CA LEU A 90 -25.07 1.83 4.74
C LEU A 90 -25.49 3.07 3.95
N LYS A 91 -25.71 2.94 2.63
CA LYS A 91 -26.20 4.03 1.76
C LYS A 91 -27.60 4.54 2.16
N HIS A 92 -28.38 3.76 2.89
CA HIS A 92 -29.70 4.14 3.39
C HIS A 92 -29.67 4.91 4.71
N PHE A 93 -28.49 5.05 5.33
CA PHE A 93 -28.29 5.73 6.60
C PHE A 93 -27.42 6.97 6.45
N ASP A 94 -27.46 7.87 7.43
CA ASP A 94 -26.47 8.94 7.55
C ASP A 94 -25.15 8.32 8.05
N TRP A 95 -24.45 7.60 7.19
CA TRP A 95 -23.18 6.96 7.53
C TRP A 95 -22.01 7.96 7.35
N PRO A 96 -21.08 8.10 8.32
CA PRO A 96 -19.91 8.97 8.20
C PRO A 96 -18.83 8.39 7.26
N GLU A 97 -19.21 8.12 6.00
CA GLU A 97 -18.40 7.40 5.00
C GLU A 97 -16.99 7.96 4.86
N SER A 98 -16.84 9.28 4.72
CA SER A 98 -15.50 9.87 4.53
C SER A 98 -14.58 9.69 5.74
N LYS A 99 -15.11 9.66 6.96
CA LYS A 99 -14.33 9.42 8.17
C LYS A 99 -13.97 7.94 8.29
N THR A 100 -14.92 7.05 8.03
CA THR A 100 -14.70 5.59 8.01
C THR A 100 -13.63 5.22 6.99
N ASP A 101 -13.71 5.76 5.78
CA ASP A 101 -12.73 5.51 4.72
C ASP A 101 -11.35 6.02 5.12
N ALA A 102 -11.25 7.20 5.74
CA ALA A 102 -9.98 7.72 6.22
C ALA A 102 -9.37 6.86 7.34
N LEU A 103 -10.19 6.32 8.26
CA LEU A 103 -9.74 5.40 9.30
C LEU A 103 -9.20 4.10 8.70
N ARG A 104 -9.92 3.52 7.75
CA ARG A 104 -9.52 2.30 7.02
C ARG A 104 -8.25 2.54 6.19
N GLU A 105 -8.17 3.66 5.47
CA GLU A 105 -6.99 4.08 4.69
C GLU A 105 -5.76 4.17 5.62
N ALA A 106 -5.87 4.90 6.73
CA ALA A 106 -4.77 5.06 7.68
C ALA A 106 -4.32 3.73 8.32
N ALA A 107 -5.28 2.89 8.74
CA ALA A 107 -4.98 1.58 9.33
C ALA A 107 -4.25 0.67 8.32
N PHE A 108 -4.75 0.61 7.08
CA PHE A 108 -4.15 -0.20 6.03
C PHE A 108 -2.75 0.28 5.64
N GLU A 109 -2.58 1.58 5.38
CA GLU A 109 -1.28 2.17 5.04
C GLU A 109 -0.25 1.93 6.13
N TYR A 110 -0.60 2.14 7.40
CA TYR A 110 0.29 1.89 8.53
C TYR A 110 0.70 0.41 8.62
N GLN A 111 -0.24 -0.53 8.51
CA GLN A 111 0.07 -1.95 8.51
C GLN A 111 0.97 -2.36 7.33
N ASP A 112 0.76 -1.80 6.14
CA ASP A 112 1.59 -2.08 4.98
C ASP A 112 3.02 -1.55 5.16
N LEU A 113 3.19 -0.39 5.79
CA LEU A 113 4.51 0.10 6.19
C LEU A 113 5.18 -0.80 7.22
N LEU A 114 4.45 -1.33 8.21
CA LEU A 114 5.00 -2.30 9.16
C LEU A 114 5.44 -3.60 8.49
N LYS A 115 4.64 -4.13 7.56
CA LYS A 115 5.03 -5.31 6.76
C LYS A 115 6.29 -5.04 5.94
N LEU A 116 6.39 -3.85 5.35
CA LEU A 116 7.56 -3.43 4.59
C LEU A 116 8.79 -3.28 5.48
N GLU A 117 8.66 -2.61 6.63
CA GLU A 117 9.72 -2.47 7.63
C GLU A 117 10.23 -3.85 8.06
N HIS A 118 9.33 -4.73 8.48
CA HIS A 118 9.67 -6.08 8.92
C HIS A 118 10.41 -6.86 7.82
N LYS A 119 9.98 -6.74 6.57
CA LYS A 119 10.62 -7.40 5.43
C LYS A 119 12.06 -6.95 5.21
N VAL A 120 12.37 -5.68 5.48
CA VAL A 120 13.73 -5.14 5.34
C VAL A 120 14.58 -5.48 6.56
N SER A 121 14.04 -5.29 7.77
CA SER A 121 14.78 -5.53 9.01
C SER A 121 15.10 -7.01 9.24
N SER A 122 14.17 -7.91 8.87
CA SER A 122 14.38 -9.38 8.94
C SER A 122 15.25 -9.95 7.80
N PHE A 123 15.62 -9.14 6.80
CA PHE A 123 16.43 -9.63 5.69
C PHE A 123 17.78 -10.15 6.20
N THR A 124 18.13 -11.38 5.86
CA THR A 124 19.42 -11.99 6.18
C THR A 124 20.13 -12.38 4.89
N ASP A 125 21.43 -12.09 4.82
CA ASP A 125 22.26 -12.54 3.71
C ASP A 125 22.58 -14.03 3.91
N ASP A 126 22.39 -14.83 2.86
CA ASP A 126 22.70 -16.26 2.89
C ASP A 126 24.08 -16.49 2.27
N PRO A 127 25.10 -16.89 3.07
CA PRO A 127 26.45 -17.10 2.56
C PRO A 127 26.54 -18.14 1.45
N LYS A 128 25.58 -19.07 1.36
CA LYS A 128 25.55 -20.17 0.39
C LYS A 128 25.11 -19.74 -1.00
N LEU A 129 24.45 -18.59 -1.12
CA LEU A 129 24.01 -18.07 -2.43
C LEU A 129 25.20 -17.52 -3.22
N ALA A 130 25.15 -17.63 -4.54
CA ALA A 130 26.09 -16.93 -5.40
C ALA A 130 25.99 -15.41 -5.13
N CYS A 131 27.13 -14.70 -5.13
CA CYS A 131 27.14 -13.27 -4.82
C CYS A 131 26.17 -12.47 -5.69
N GLU A 132 26.19 -12.68 -7.01
CA GLU A 132 25.30 -11.96 -7.93
C GLU A 132 23.82 -12.13 -7.57
N GLU A 133 23.40 -13.33 -7.18
CA GLU A 133 22.03 -13.60 -6.75
C GLU A 133 21.70 -12.90 -5.42
N ALA A 134 22.64 -12.91 -4.47
CA ALA A 134 22.48 -12.23 -3.18
C ALA A 134 22.35 -10.71 -3.37
N LEU A 135 23.24 -10.11 -4.16
CA LEU A 135 23.22 -8.68 -4.48
C LEU A 135 21.93 -8.30 -5.24
N LYS A 136 21.47 -9.13 -6.18
CA LYS A 136 20.22 -8.91 -6.90
C LYS A 136 19.00 -8.93 -5.96
N LYS A 137 18.97 -9.84 -4.97
CA LYS A 137 17.90 -9.88 -3.96
C LYS A 137 17.88 -8.60 -3.13
N MET A 138 19.03 -8.17 -2.61
CA MET A 138 19.14 -6.91 -1.85
C MET A 138 18.73 -5.69 -2.68
N TYR A 139 19.14 -5.64 -3.95
CA TYR A 139 18.76 -4.56 -4.86
C TYR A 139 17.25 -4.51 -5.10
N SER A 140 16.64 -5.65 -5.40
CA SER A 140 15.18 -5.75 -5.62
C SER A 140 14.37 -5.40 -4.36
N LEU A 141 14.94 -5.64 -3.18
CA LEU A 141 14.31 -5.26 -1.91
C LEU A 141 14.36 -3.73 -1.74
N LEU A 142 15.51 -3.10 -1.97
CA LEU A 142 15.64 -1.64 -1.92
C LEU A 142 14.68 -0.94 -2.89
N GLU A 143 14.56 -1.43 -4.14
CA GLU A 143 13.64 -0.83 -5.12
C GLU A 143 12.19 -0.84 -4.64
N LYS A 144 11.74 -1.95 -4.04
CA LYS A 144 10.39 -2.05 -3.47
C LYS A 144 10.17 -1.09 -2.31
N VAL A 145 11.19 -0.94 -1.46
CA VAL A 145 11.17 -0.01 -0.32
C VAL A 145 11.04 1.42 -0.80
N GLU A 146 11.94 1.83 -1.70
CA GLU A 146 11.93 3.17 -2.28
C GLU A 146 10.61 3.47 -2.98
N GLN A 147 10.11 2.54 -3.80
CA GLN A 147 8.85 2.73 -4.52
C GLN A 147 7.68 2.96 -3.57
N SER A 148 7.56 2.15 -2.50
CA SER A 148 6.50 2.28 -1.51
C SER A 148 6.62 3.56 -0.70
N VAL A 149 7.82 3.88 -0.18
CA VAL A 149 8.03 5.08 0.64
C VAL A 149 7.86 6.35 -0.20
N TYR A 150 8.37 6.41 -1.44
CA TYR A 150 8.17 7.59 -2.29
C TYR A 150 6.71 7.75 -2.74
N ALA A 151 5.95 6.67 -2.91
CA ALA A 151 4.52 6.76 -3.18
C ALA A 151 3.79 7.41 -2.00
N LEU A 152 4.06 6.97 -0.77
CA LEU A 152 3.52 7.56 0.46
C LEU A 152 3.90 9.05 0.60
N LEU A 153 5.18 9.38 0.43
CA LEU A 153 5.67 10.75 0.60
C LEU A 153 5.05 11.74 -0.39
N ARG A 154 4.59 11.28 -1.56
CA ARG A 154 3.95 12.13 -2.57
C ARG A 154 2.58 12.64 -2.14
N THR A 155 1.83 11.86 -1.36
CA THR A 155 0.46 12.20 -0.93
C THR A 155 0.39 12.58 0.56
N ARG A 156 1.49 12.43 1.29
CA ARG A 156 1.60 12.63 2.73
C ARG A 156 0.94 13.91 3.25
N ASP A 157 1.24 15.07 2.67
CA ASP A 157 0.77 16.34 3.23
C ASP A 157 -0.76 16.51 3.10
N MET A 158 -1.34 15.96 2.03
CA MET A 158 -2.79 15.89 1.85
C MET A 158 -3.42 14.90 2.83
N ALA A 159 -2.82 13.73 3.01
CA ALA A 159 -3.28 12.71 3.95
C ALA A 159 -3.23 13.24 5.40
N ILE A 160 -2.14 13.89 5.81
CA ILE A 160 -1.97 14.50 7.13
C ILE A 160 -3.08 15.49 7.43
N SER A 161 -3.41 16.36 6.47
CA SER A 161 -4.46 17.37 6.65
C SER A 161 -5.82 16.71 6.90
N ARG A 162 -6.17 15.73 6.05
CA ARG A 162 -7.42 14.95 6.17
C ARG A 162 -7.49 14.15 7.47
N TYR A 163 -6.42 13.45 7.83
CA TYR A 163 -6.36 12.62 9.03
C TYR A 163 -6.52 13.46 10.30
N ARG A 164 -5.91 14.66 10.35
CA ARG A 164 -6.08 15.59 11.48
C ARG A 164 -7.51 16.08 11.64
N GLU A 165 -8.22 16.38 10.54
CA GLU A 165 -9.63 16.77 10.57
C GLU A 165 -10.51 15.68 11.20
N TYR A 166 -10.15 14.41 11.00
CA TYR A 166 -10.85 13.26 11.56
C TYR A 166 -10.32 12.76 12.90
N GLY A 167 -9.35 13.46 13.51
CA GLY A 167 -8.78 13.06 14.80
C GLY A 167 -7.96 11.76 14.74
N ILE A 168 -7.35 11.48 13.57
CA ILE A 168 -6.45 10.35 13.34
C ILE A 168 -5.00 10.82 13.57
N PRO A 169 -4.19 10.07 14.35
CA PRO A 169 -2.81 10.44 14.63
C PRO A 169 -1.95 10.30 13.36
N VAL A 170 -1.01 11.24 13.20
CA VAL A 170 -0.16 11.35 12.00
C VAL A 170 1.33 11.19 12.29
N ASP A 171 1.71 11.00 13.55
CA ASP A 171 3.12 10.94 13.95
C ASP A 171 3.86 9.75 13.30
N TRP A 172 3.15 8.67 12.96
CA TRP A 172 3.70 7.52 12.25
C TRP A 172 4.15 7.84 10.81
N LEU A 173 3.59 8.89 10.19
CA LEU A 173 3.97 9.41 8.85
C LEU A 173 5.22 10.30 8.88
N SER A 174 5.67 10.69 10.06
CA SER A 174 6.88 11.50 10.22
C SER A 174 8.15 10.69 9.94
N ASP A 175 9.26 11.39 9.68
CA ASP A 175 10.57 10.73 9.55
C ASP A 175 11.07 10.09 10.86
N SER A 176 10.50 10.47 12.01
CA SER A 176 10.70 9.77 13.30
C SER A 176 9.81 8.54 13.50
N GLY A 177 8.83 8.34 12.63
CA GLY A 177 7.87 7.23 12.69
C GLY A 177 8.37 5.97 11.98
N VAL A 178 7.45 5.22 11.39
CA VAL A 178 7.76 3.95 10.70
C VAL A 178 8.66 4.19 9.48
N VAL A 179 8.50 5.33 8.79
CA VAL A 179 9.36 5.73 7.66
C VAL A 179 10.83 5.81 8.09
N GLY A 180 11.10 6.36 9.28
CA GLY A 180 12.46 6.40 9.85
C GLY A 180 13.05 5.03 10.10
N LYS A 181 12.25 4.12 10.68
CA LYS A 181 12.65 2.72 10.90
C LYS A 181 12.97 2.00 9.59
N ILE A 182 12.16 2.19 8.56
CA ILE A 182 12.41 1.65 7.21
C ILE A 182 13.72 2.19 6.64
N LYS A 183 13.95 3.52 6.73
CA LYS A 183 15.20 4.14 6.27
C LYS A 183 16.41 3.56 6.99
N LEU A 184 16.35 3.38 8.31
CA LEU A 184 17.41 2.76 9.10
C LEU A 184 17.64 1.29 8.70
N ALA A 185 16.57 0.51 8.50
CA ALA A 185 16.68 -0.86 8.02
C ALA A 185 17.32 -0.94 6.63
N SER A 186 17.05 0.02 5.75
CA SER A 186 17.71 0.14 4.43
C SER A 186 19.20 0.44 4.56
N VAL A 187 19.63 1.25 5.54
CA VAL A 187 21.05 1.49 5.84
C VAL A 187 21.74 0.19 6.25
N GLN A 188 21.08 -0.61 7.09
CA GLN A 188 21.58 -1.94 7.48
C GLN A 188 21.63 -2.92 6.28
N LEU A 189 20.71 -2.80 5.33
CA LEU A 189 20.76 -3.53 4.06
C LEU A 189 21.97 -3.11 3.22
N ALA A 190 22.31 -1.82 3.17
CA ALA A 190 23.53 -1.32 2.51
C ALA A 190 24.79 -1.89 3.14
N LYS A 191 24.88 -1.95 4.46
CA LYS A 191 26.00 -2.59 5.16
C LYS A 191 26.18 -4.05 4.73
N LYS A 192 25.09 -4.84 4.73
CA LYS A 192 25.12 -6.25 4.28
C LYS A 192 25.60 -6.37 2.84
N TYR A 193 25.11 -5.50 1.96
CA TYR A 193 25.52 -5.44 0.56
C TYR A 193 27.01 -5.16 0.40
N MET A 194 27.51 -4.13 1.08
CA MET A 194 28.92 -3.73 1.01
C MET A 194 29.85 -4.81 1.56
N ASN A 195 29.47 -5.46 2.66
CA ASN A 195 30.24 -6.58 3.23
C ASN A 195 30.30 -7.78 2.28
N ARG A 196 29.18 -8.10 1.59
CA ARG A 196 29.13 -9.17 0.60
C ARG A 196 30.04 -8.87 -0.60
N VAL A 197 29.99 -7.64 -1.11
CA VAL A 197 30.90 -7.16 -2.14
C VAL A 197 32.36 -7.23 -1.67
N ALA A 198 32.66 -6.73 -0.46
CA ALA A 198 34.01 -6.74 0.09
C ALA A 198 34.59 -8.15 0.19
N THR A 199 33.79 -9.13 0.61
CA THR A 199 34.19 -10.55 0.73
C THR A 199 34.54 -11.15 -0.63
N GLU A 200 33.72 -10.91 -1.65
CA GLU A 200 34.02 -11.38 -3.01
C GLU A 200 35.23 -10.69 -3.63
N LEU A 201 35.42 -9.39 -3.36
CA LEU A 201 36.61 -8.67 -3.81
C LEU A 201 37.90 -9.26 -3.22
N ASP A 202 37.85 -9.77 -1.99
CA ASP A 202 38.99 -10.46 -1.36
C ASP A 202 39.20 -11.85 -1.95
N ALA A 203 38.12 -12.59 -2.23
CA ALA A 203 38.20 -13.90 -2.90
C ALA A 203 38.77 -13.82 -4.32
N LEU A 204 38.61 -12.66 -4.98
CA LEU A 204 39.14 -12.39 -6.31
C LEU A 204 40.60 -11.86 -6.31
N GLN A 205 41.19 -11.56 -5.15
CA GLN A 205 42.59 -11.09 -5.09
C GLN A 205 43.55 -12.12 -5.69
N GLY A 206 44.38 -11.70 -6.66
CA GLY A 206 45.36 -12.54 -7.33
C GLY A 206 44.87 -13.26 -8.60
N THR A 207 43.63 -13.02 -9.05
CA THR A 207 43.14 -13.49 -10.36
C THR A 207 43.17 -12.39 -11.42
N GLU A 208 43.45 -12.72 -12.69
CA GLU A 208 43.48 -11.76 -13.83
C GLU A 208 42.10 -11.14 -14.19
N LYS A 209 41.08 -11.32 -13.34
CA LYS A 209 39.71 -10.82 -13.53
C LYS A 209 39.52 -9.37 -13.05
N GLU A 210 40.48 -8.49 -13.36
CA GLU A 210 40.42 -7.07 -13.02
C GLU A 210 39.11 -6.36 -13.43
N PRO A 211 38.56 -6.53 -14.67
CA PRO A 211 37.33 -5.84 -15.05
C PRO A 211 36.10 -6.25 -14.22
N ASN A 212 36.05 -7.51 -13.77
CA ASN A 212 34.97 -7.97 -12.89
C ASN A 212 35.09 -7.37 -11.48
N ARG A 213 36.32 -7.16 -11.02
CA ARG A 213 36.60 -6.54 -9.72
C ARG A 213 36.17 -5.07 -9.70
N GLU A 214 36.52 -4.31 -10.74
CA GLU A 214 36.09 -2.91 -10.88
C GLU A 214 34.57 -2.78 -10.98
N PHE A 215 33.92 -3.65 -11.77
CA PHE A 215 32.46 -3.65 -11.90
C PHE A 215 31.77 -3.89 -10.56
N LEU A 216 32.19 -4.90 -9.81
CA LEU A 216 31.61 -5.26 -8.52
C LEU A 216 31.79 -4.14 -7.49
N LEU A 217 32.94 -3.50 -7.50
CA LEU A 217 33.25 -2.37 -6.64
C LEU A 217 32.39 -1.13 -6.96
N LEU A 218 32.25 -0.80 -8.24
CA LEU A 218 31.38 0.29 -8.70
C LEU A 218 29.92 0.02 -8.36
N GLN A 219 29.48 -1.24 -8.46
CA GLN A 219 28.15 -1.67 -8.07
C GLN A 219 27.90 -1.45 -6.57
N GLY A 220 28.86 -1.85 -5.73
CA GLY A 220 28.85 -1.60 -4.27
C GLY A 220 28.71 -0.13 -3.91
N VAL A 221 29.54 0.73 -4.53
CA VAL A 221 29.51 2.18 -4.29
C VAL A 221 28.20 2.81 -4.75
N ARG A 222 27.68 2.41 -5.92
CA ARG A 222 26.39 2.90 -6.43
C ARG A 222 25.23 2.51 -5.52
N PHE A 223 25.23 1.27 -5.02
CA PHE A 223 24.20 0.81 -4.08
C PHE A 223 24.25 1.61 -2.78
N ALA A 224 25.45 1.74 -2.20
CA ALA A 224 25.66 2.51 -0.98
C ALA A 224 25.19 3.97 -1.15
N PHE A 225 25.59 4.63 -2.23
CA PHE A 225 25.18 6.01 -2.50
C PHE A 225 23.66 6.15 -2.66
N ARG A 226 23.01 5.21 -3.35
CA ARG A 226 21.55 5.20 -3.50
C ARG A 226 20.86 5.13 -2.13
N VAL A 227 21.29 4.21 -1.26
CA VAL A 227 20.75 4.11 0.10
C VAL A 227 21.03 5.37 0.93
N HIS A 228 22.24 5.94 0.82
CA HIS A 228 22.58 7.18 1.50
C HIS A 228 21.64 8.34 1.10
N GLN A 229 21.35 8.50 -0.20
CA GLN A 229 20.42 9.52 -0.69
C GLN A 229 18.99 9.27 -0.21
N PHE A 230 18.55 8.00 -0.19
CA PHE A 230 17.22 7.62 0.28
C PHE A 230 17.03 7.83 1.80
N ALA A 231 18.00 7.37 2.60
CA ALA A 231 17.91 7.37 4.06
C ALA A 231 18.36 8.71 4.69
N GLY A 232 19.10 9.54 3.94
CA GLY A 232 19.65 10.80 4.43
C GLY A 232 20.97 10.67 5.19
N GLY A 233 21.66 9.53 5.08
CA GLY A 233 22.95 9.28 5.74
C GLY A 233 23.19 7.81 6.06
N PHE A 234 24.34 7.54 6.67
CA PHE A 234 24.69 6.24 7.23
C PHE A 234 24.88 6.32 8.75
N ASP A 235 24.62 5.21 9.43
CA ASP A 235 25.09 4.99 10.78
C ASP A 235 26.60 4.67 10.79
N GLU A 236 27.19 4.69 11.98
CA GLU A 236 28.63 4.48 12.18
C GLU A 236 29.13 3.16 11.56
N GLU A 237 28.36 2.09 11.72
CA GLU A 237 28.73 0.77 11.22
C GLU A 237 28.67 0.68 9.69
N SER A 238 27.66 1.27 9.08
CA SER A 238 27.50 1.31 7.62
C SER A 238 28.52 2.25 6.98
N MET A 239 28.87 3.35 7.66
CA MET A 239 29.94 4.24 7.22
C MET A 239 31.29 3.52 7.23
N LYS A 240 31.59 2.74 8.27
CA LYS A 240 32.80 1.92 8.34
C LYS A 240 32.88 0.90 7.20
N ALA A 241 31.76 0.21 6.90
CA ALA A 241 31.70 -0.72 5.77
C ALA A 241 31.91 -0.01 4.41
N PHE A 242 31.41 1.21 4.26
CA PHE A 242 31.64 2.04 3.08
C PHE A 242 33.11 2.47 2.94
N GLU A 243 33.76 2.84 4.04
CA GLU A 243 35.19 3.18 4.06
C GLU A 243 36.09 1.98 3.73
N GLU A 244 35.72 0.79 4.20
CA GLU A 244 36.41 -0.45 3.83
C GLU A 244 36.30 -0.71 2.32
N LEU A 245 35.10 -0.60 1.77
CA LEU A 245 34.87 -0.75 0.33
C LEU A 245 35.68 0.28 -0.48
N ARG A 246 35.73 1.53 -0.01
CA ARG A 246 36.52 2.61 -0.63
C ARG A 246 38.02 2.31 -0.58
N SER A 247 38.54 1.80 0.53
CA SER A 247 39.95 1.43 0.67
C SER A 247 40.37 0.40 -0.39
N LYS A 248 39.47 -0.53 -0.76
CA LYS A 248 39.69 -1.48 -1.85
C LYS A 248 39.78 -0.84 -3.24
N MET A 249 39.19 0.35 -3.46
CA MET A 249 39.36 1.16 -4.69
C MET A 249 40.75 1.81 -4.81
N CYS A 250 41.36 2.20 -3.69
CA CYS A 250 42.68 2.85 -3.72
C CYS A 250 43.81 1.85 -3.95
N THR A 251 43.65 0.61 -3.47
CA THR A 251 44.64 -0.46 -3.67
C THR A 251 44.76 -0.92 -5.12
N THR A 252 43.68 -0.92 -5.92
CA THR A 252 43.73 -1.23 -7.36
C THR A 252 44.48 -0.19 -8.19
N GLN A 253 44.45 1.08 -7.81
CA GLN A 253 45.12 2.15 -8.57
C GLN A 253 46.65 2.19 -8.35
N THR A 254 47.16 1.52 -7.31
CA THR A 254 48.59 1.59 -6.95
C THR A 254 49.43 0.47 -7.61
N SER A 255 48.80 -0.54 -8.23
CA SER A 255 49.47 -1.66 -8.89
C SER A 255 49.74 -1.43 -10.38
N ALA A 256 50.24 -0.25 -10.77
CA ALA A 256 50.82 -0.05 -12.10
C ALA A 256 52.32 -0.44 -12.07
N PRO A 257 52.81 -1.31 -12.98
CA PRO A 257 54.19 -1.78 -12.92
C PRO A 257 55.16 -0.66 -13.30
N GLN A 258 56.14 -0.41 -12.44
CA GLN A 258 57.34 0.32 -12.83
C GLN A 258 58.09 -0.50 -13.87
N ILE A 259 58.01 -0.06 -15.13
CA ILE A 259 58.87 -0.54 -16.21
C ILE A 259 60.25 0.08 -15.95
N SER A 260 61.21 -0.77 -15.55
CA SER A 260 62.65 -0.47 -15.57
C SER A 260 63.23 -0.73 -16.95
#